data_AF-A0A7C3WKL1-F1
#
_entry.id   AF-A0A7C3WKL1-F1
#
_cell.length_a   1.000
_cell.length_b   1.000
_cell.length_c   1.000
_cell.angle_alpha   90.00
_cell.angle_beta   90.00
_cell.angle_gamma   90.00
#
_symmetry.space_group_name_H-M   'P 1'
#
loop_
_entity.id
_entity.type
_entity.pdbx_description
1 polymer ?
#
loop_
_entity_poly.entity_id
_entity_poly.type
_entity_poly.pdbx_seq_one_letter_code
_entity_poly.pdbx_strand_id
1 'polypeptide(L)'
;MPSRYKHKKLSKILVGYSCERTHKIIDYPVRFLGKKHRIFFHDPTSALIIGFLSDGLNGSISALAHIALDEAYSKNKLFKQLIDYLL
;
A
#
# COMPACT_ATOMS: atom_id res chain seq x y z
N MET A 1 1.02 10.71 2.23
CA MET A 1 0.40 9.40 1.97
C MET A 1 -0.33 9.51 0.65
N PRO A 2 -0.07 8.59 -0.30
CA PRO A 2 -0.87 8.45 -1.50
C PRO A 2 -2.34 8.20 -1.13
N SER A 3 -3.25 8.50 -2.04
CA SER A 3 -4.66 8.14 -1.84
C SER A 3 -4.83 6.63 -2.01
N ARG A 4 -5.85 6.06 -1.37
CA ARG A 4 -6.23 4.66 -1.59
C ARG A 4 -6.47 4.33 -3.08
N TYR A 5 -6.93 5.31 -3.86
CA TYR A 5 -7.05 5.19 -5.31
C TYR A 5 -5.69 4.89 -5.97
N LYS A 6 -4.63 5.61 -5.62
CA LYS A 6 -3.28 5.39 -6.16
C LYS A 6 -2.74 4.01 -5.82
N HIS A 7 -2.95 3.53 -4.59
CA HIS A 7 -2.58 2.16 -4.21
C HIS A 7 -3.33 1.11 -5.04
N LYS A 8 -4.66 1.24 -5.18
CA LYS A 8 -5.46 0.34 -6.01
C LYS A 8 -5.03 0.37 -7.48
N LYS A 9 -4.71 1.55 -8.02
CA LYS A 9 -4.24 1.71 -9.40
C LYS A 9 -2.89 1.04 -9.60
N LEU A 10 -1.95 1.22 -8.67
CA LEU A 10 -0.65 0.53 -8.71
C LEU A 10 -0.83 -0.99 -8.65
N SER A 11 -1.68 -1.50 -7.76
CA SER A 11 -2.00 -2.93 -7.67
C SER A 11 -2.56 -3.47 -8.99
N LYS A 12 -3.50 -2.75 -9.63
CA LYS A 12 -4.01 -3.14 -10.96
C LYS A 12 -2.91 -3.22 -12.02
N ILE A 13 -1.92 -2.32 -11.98
CA ILE A 13 -0.79 -2.34 -12.92
C ILE A 13 0.13 -3.54 -12.64
N LEU A 14 0.43 -3.81 -11.37
CA LEU A 14 1.39 -4.85 -10.99
C LEU A 14 0.85 -6.28 -11.10
N VAL A 15 -0.38 -6.51 -10.65
CA VAL A 15 -0.95 -7.85 -10.50
C VAL A 15 -2.29 -8.03 -11.21
N GLY A 16 -2.75 -7.04 -11.99
CA GLY A 16 -4.03 -7.10 -12.72
C GLY A 16 -5.27 -6.99 -11.84
N TYR A 17 -5.12 -6.87 -10.52
CA TYR A 17 -6.20 -6.82 -9.53
C TYR A 17 -5.99 -5.68 -8.53
N SER A 18 -7.08 -5.12 -8.00
CA SER A 18 -6.98 -3.95 -7.12
C SER A 18 -6.59 -4.26 -5.67
N CYS A 19 -6.64 -5.54 -5.25
CA CYS A 19 -6.31 -6.01 -3.90
C CYS A 19 -6.95 -5.15 -2.80
N GLU A 20 -8.24 -4.84 -2.96
CA GLU A 20 -8.96 -3.92 -2.07
C GLU A 20 -8.97 -4.41 -0.62
N ARG A 21 -9.09 -5.72 -0.40
CA ARG A 21 -9.09 -6.31 0.94
C ARG A 21 -7.75 -6.11 1.62
N THR A 22 -6.66 -6.42 0.94
CA THR A 22 -5.28 -6.16 1.41
C THR A 22 -5.10 -4.70 1.84
N HIS A 23 -5.47 -3.74 0.97
CA HIS A 23 -5.31 -2.31 1.29
C HIS A 23 -6.19 -1.87 2.47
N LYS A 24 -7.40 -2.41 2.61
CA LYS A 24 -8.26 -2.10 3.77
C LYS A 24 -7.65 -2.57 5.08
N ILE A 25 -7.02 -3.74 5.09
CA ILE A 25 -6.45 -4.33 6.30
C ILE A 25 -5.15 -3.63 6.70
N ILE A 26 -4.25 -3.39 5.74
CA ILE A 26 -2.98 -2.69 6.00
C ILE A 26 -3.23 -1.28 6.54
N ASP A 27 -4.20 -0.56 5.96
CA ASP A 27 -4.57 0.79 6.40
C ASP A 27 -5.50 0.80 7.63
N TYR A 28 -6.05 -0.34 8.07
CA TYR A 28 -7.07 -0.39 9.13
C TYR A 28 -6.68 0.40 10.39
N PRO A 29 -5.42 0.39 10.87
CA PRO A 29 -5.00 1.14 12.04
C PRO A 29 -5.17 2.67 11.91
N VAL A 30 -5.41 3.22 10.69
CA VAL A 30 -5.71 4.66 10.48
C VAL A 30 -6.89 5.14 11.31
N ARG A 31 -7.85 4.25 11.61
CA ARG A 31 -9.03 4.55 12.43
C ARG A 31 -8.70 4.92 13.88
N PHE A 32 -7.56 4.47 14.38
CA PHE A 32 -7.14 4.68 15.77
C PHE A 32 -5.88 5.54 15.89
N LEU A 33 -4.97 5.45 14.90
CA LEU A 33 -3.65 6.09 14.94
C LEU A 33 -3.50 7.27 13.99
N GLY A 34 -4.48 7.52 13.11
CA GLY A 34 -4.41 8.56 12.09
C GLY A 34 -3.12 8.45 11.27
N LYS A 35 -2.33 9.53 11.19
CA LYS A 35 -1.08 9.57 10.41
C LYS A 35 0.00 8.56 10.88
N LYS A 36 -0.10 8.05 12.10
CA LYS A 36 0.84 7.07 12.69
C LYS A 36 0.48 5.60 12.44
N HIS A 37 -0.55 5.31 11.62
CA HIS A 37 -0.98 3.93 11.35
C HIS A 37 0.10 3.02 10.77
N ARG A 38 1.11 3.60 10.08
CA ARG A 38 2.27 2.90 9.52
C ARG A 38 3.17 2.23 10.57
N ILE A 39 2.89 2.39 11.86
CA ILE A 39 3.58 1.62 12.91
C ILE A 39 3.13 0.15 12.88
N PHE A 40 1.91 -0.13 12.41
CA PHE A 40 1.38 -1.48 12.28
C PHE A 40 1.24 -1.86 10.80
N PHE A 41 1.53 -3.13 10.49
CA PHE A 41 1.31 -3.76 9.18
C PHE A 41 2.13 -3.20 8.01
N HIS A 42 3.07 -2.29 8.29
CA HIS A 42 3.93 -1.65 7.28
C HIS A 42 5.39 -2.10 7.35
N ASP A 43 5.71 -3.11 8.16
CA ASP A 43 6.94 -3.87 7.98
C ASP A 43 6.76 -4.92 6.86
N PRO A 44 7.81 -5.27 6.11
CA PRO A 44 7.69 -6.17 4.95
C PRO A 44 7.10 -7.55 5.29
N THR A 45 7.44 -8.11 6.46
CA THR A 45 7.02 -9.45 6.85
C THR A 45 5.53 -9.50 7.16
N SER A 46 5.03 -8.60 8.00
CA SER A 46 3.61 -8.53 8.31
C SER A 46 2.78 -8.14 7.09
N ALA A 47 3.26 -7.20 6.27
CA ALA A 47 2.59 -6.81 5.03
C ALA A 47 2.45 -8.01 4.07
N LEU A 48 3.52 -8.78 3.89
CA LEU A 48 3.51 -9.98 3.04
C LEU A 48 2.50 -11.01 3.55
N ILE A 49 2.50 -11.31 4.86
CA ILE A 49 1.59 -12.26 5.49
C ILE A 49 0.13 -11.79 5.36
N ILE A 50 -0.15 -10.52 5.67
CA ILE A 50 -1.49 -9.94 5.57
C ILE A 50 -1.99 -9.97 4.14
N GLY A 51 -1.13 -9.58 3.19
CA GLY A 51 -1.44 -9.65 1.77
C GLY A 51 -1.80 -11.08 1.34
N PHE A 52 -0.99 -12.05 1.75
CA PHE A 52 -1.23 -13.47 1.41
C PHE A 52 -2.57 -13.96 1.95
N LEU A 53 -2.85 -13.70 3.23
CA LEU A 53 -4.10 -14.11 3.87
C LEU A 53 -5.33 -13.38 3.32
N SER A 54 -5.15 -12.21 2.71
CA SER A 54 -6.23 -11.38 2.20
C SER A 54 -6.61 -11.71 0.75
N ASP A 55 -5.62 -11.69 -0.14
CA ASP A 55 -5.79 -11.79 -1.60
C ASP A 55 -4.75 -12.72 -2.25
N GLY A 56 -4.17 -13.67 -1.50
CA GLY A 56 -3.17 -14.63 -2.00
C GLY A 56 -1.85 -13.96 -2.40
N LEU A 57 -1.11 -14.58 -3.33
CA LEU A 57 0.18 -14.07 -3.81
C LEU A 57 0.07 -12.63 -4.36
N ASN A 58 -1.03 -12.33 -5.07
CA ASN A 58 -1.30 -10.98 -5.57
C ASN A 58 -1.45 -9.98 -4.42
N GLY A 59 -2.12 -10.38 -3.34
CA GLY A 59 -2.20 -9.59 -2.11
C GLY A 59 -0.83 -9.31 -1.49
N SER A 60 0.05 -10.30 -1.41
CA SER A 60 1.43 -10.10 -0.91
C SER A 60 2.21 -9.09 -1.73
N ILE A 61 2.16 -9.20 -3.07
CA ILE A 61 2.82 -8.24 -3.97
C ILE A 61 2.23 -6.84 -3.79
N SER A 62 0.90 -6.73 -3.75
CA SER A 62 0.20 -5.46 -3.52
C SER A 62 0.48 -4.85 -2.15
N ALA A 63 0.67 -5.66 -1.11
CA ALA A 63 1.03 -5.21 0.23
C ALA A 63 2.44 -4.62 0.27
N LEU A 64 3.42 -5.31 -0.35
CA LEU A 64 4.78 -4.81 -0.47
C LEU A 64 4.84 -3.53 -1.33
N ALA A 65 4.11 -3.51 -2.44
CA ALA A 65 3.98 -2.32 -3.28
C ALA A 65 3.32 -1.15 -2.53
N HIS A 66 2.34 -1.44 -1.66
CA HIS A 66 1.68 -0.44 -0.84
C HIS A 66 2.68 0.26 0.10
N ILE A 67 3.46 -0.49 0.87
CA ILE A 67 4.45 0.07 1.80
C ILE A 67 5.57 0.82 1.06
N ALA A 68 6.01 0.30 -0.09
CA ALA A 68 7.04 0.93 -0.91
C ALA A 68 6.55 2.26 -1.51
N LEU A 69 5.31 2.30 -1.99
CA LEU A 69 4.68 3.53 -2.49
C LEU A 69 4.55 4.56 -1.38
N ASP A 70 4.15 4.13 -0.19
CA ASP A 70 4.00 4.98 0.98
C ASP A 70 5.30 5.67 1.38
N GLU A 71 6.40 4.92 1.36
CA GLU A 71 7.74 5.39 1.65
C GLU A 71 8.25 6.36 0.56
N ALA A 72 8.20 5.95 -0.71
CA ALA A 72 8.66 6.76 -1.85
C ALA A 72 7.91 8.10 -1.93
N TYR A 73 6.59 8.07 -1.74
CA TYR A 73 5.73 9.26 -1.76
C TYR A 73 6.02 10.23 -0.59
N SER A 74 6.49 9.71 0.54
CA SER A 74 6.67 10.51 1.76
C SER A 74 8.08 11.07 1.90
N LYS A 75 9.10 10.37 1.40
CA LYS A 75 10.51 10.75 1.59
C LYS A 75 11.11 11.59 0.47
N ASN A 76 10.55 11.57 -0.73
CA ASN A 76 11.17 12.21 -1.88
C ASN A 76 10.15 13.02 -2.70
N LYS A 77 10.40 14.33 -2.82
CA LYS A 77 9.52 15.27 -3.53
C LYS A 77 9.42 14.95 -5.03
N LEU A 78 10.50 14.50 -5.66
CA LEU A 78 10.50 14.09 -7.06
C LEU A 78 9.64 12.82 -7.26
N PHE A 79 9.83 11.81 -6.42
CA PHE A 79 8.99 10.60 -6.49
C PHE A 79 7.52 10.92 -6.23
N LYS A 80 7.22 11.81 -5.28
CA LYS A 80 5.86 12.30 -5.08
C LYS A 80 5.27 12.88 -6.37
N GLN A 81 5.99 13.79 -7.04
CA GLN A 81 5.54 14.39 -8.30
C GLN A 81 5.36 13.36 -9.41
N LEU A 82 6.30 12.41 -9.55
CA LEU A 82 6.21 11.33 -10.52
C LEU A 82 5.00 10.42 -10.26
N ILE A 83 4.77 10.05 -9.00
CA ILE A 83 3.61 9.25 -8.59
C ILE A 83 2.31 10.02 -8.86
N ASP A 84 2.26 11.31 -8.54
CA ASP A 84 1.09 12.16 -8.81
C ASP A 84 0.79 12.29 -10.31
N TYR A 85 1.81 12.23 -11.18
CA TYR A 85 1.66 12.26 -12.63
C TYR A 85 1.22 10.92 -13.21
N LEU A 86 1.76 9.81 -12.71
CA LEU A 86 1.52 8.47 -13.27
C LEU A 86 0.26 7.79 -12.72
N LEU A 87 -0.06 8.01 -11.44
CA LEU A 87 -1.14 7.32 -10.71
C LEU A 87 -2.32 8.24 -10.39
#